data_AF-A0A946R846-F1
#
_entry.id   AF-A0A946R846-F1
#
_cell.length_a   1.000
_cell.length_b   1.000
_cell.length_c   1.000
_cell.angle_alpha   90.00
_cell.angle_beta   90.00
_cell.angle_gamma   90.00
#
_symmetry.space_group_name_H-M   'P 1'
#
loop_
_entity.id
_entity.type
_entity.pdbx_description
1 polymer ?
#
loop_
_entity_poly.entity_id
_entity_poly.type
_entity_poly.pdbx_seq_one_letter_code
_entity_poly.pdbx_strand_id
1 'polypeptide(L)' 'KNGLAHKHAGSLHAPDADMALKNARDVYTRRSEGVSLWVVPSEAITASSPDEKDLLFTPADDKVYRHPTFYDIPDEVGHM' A
#
# COMPACT_ATOMS: atom_id res chain seq x y z
N LYS A 1 6.36 -17.48 -11.04
CA LYS A 1 6.98 -16.18 -10.70
C LYS A 1 6.45 -15.77 -9.33
N ASN A 2 7.29 -15.75 -8.30
CA ASN A 2 6.89 -15.25 -6.98
C ASN A 2 6.33 -13.82 -7.13
N GLY A 3 5.17 -13.60 -6.52
CA GLY A 3 4.25 -12.50 -6.81
C GLY A 3 4.89 -11.13 -6.70
N LEU A 4 5.00 -10.45 -7.84
CA LEU A 4 5.20 -9.00 -7.87
C LEU A 4 3.88 -8.37 -7.44
N ALA A 5 3.94 -7.46 -6.47
CA ALA A 5 2.77 -6.69 -6.06
C ALA A 5 2.16 -5.98 -7.28
N HIS A 6 0.82 -5.89 -7.31
CA HIS A 6 0.13 -5.03 -8.26
C HIS A 6 0.64 -3.60 -8.10
N LYS A 7 0.91 -2.95 -9.24
CA LYS A 7 1.32 -1.54 -9.29
C LYS A 7 0.21 -0.76 -9.97
N HIS A 8 -0.12 0.42 -9.43
CA HIS A 8 -1.04 1.34 -10.09
C HIS A 8 -0.44 1.79 -11.44
N ALA A 9 -1.12 1.47 -12.53
CA ALA A 9 -0.68 1.81 -13.89
C ALA A 9 -1.33 3.10 -14.43
N GLY A 10 -2.48 3.51 -13.89
CA GLY A 10 -3.21 4.70 -14.31
C GLY A 10 -4.72 4.56 -14.11
N SER A 11 -5.45 5.58 -14.55
CA SER A 11 -6.91 5.67 -14.44
C SER A 11 -7.58 5.72 -15.82
N LEU A 12 -8.81 5.20 -15.90
CA LEU A 12 -9.65 5.26 -17.10
C LEU A 12 -11.12 5.44 -16.71
N HIS A 13 -11.93 5.88 -17.67
CA HIS A 13 -13.39 5.92 -17.53
C HIS A 13 -14.03 4.68 -18.15
N ALA A 14 -15.03 4.14 -17.47
CA ALA A 14 -15.86 3.03 -17.93
C ALA A 14 -17.23 3.09 -17.19
N PRO A 15 -18.31 2.57 -17.81
CA PRO A 15 -19.63 2.54 -17.19
C PRO A 15 -19.75 1.51 -16.05
N ASP A 16 -18.93 0.47 -16.07
CA ASP A 16 -18.93 -0.62 -15.09
C ASP A 16 -17.56 -1.31 -15.01
N ALA A 17 -17.40 -2.23 -14.05
CA ALA A 17 -16.15 -2.94 -13.80
C ALA A 17 -15.72 -3.87 -14.95
N ASP A 18 -16.68 -4.51 -15.63
CA ASP A 18 -16.39 -5.43 -16.74
C ASP A 18 -15.80 -4.68 -17.94
N MET A 19 -16.39 -3.51 -18.27
CA MET A 19 -15.86 -2.64 -19.30
C MET A 19 -14.52 -2.01 -18.87
N ALA A 20 -14.37 -1.66 -17.59
CA ALA A 20 -13.09 -1.17 -17.07
C ALA A 20 -11.96 -2.19 -17.25
N LEU A 21 -12.21 -3.47 -16.97
CA LEU A 21 -11.22 -4.55 -17.19
C LEU A 21 -10.83 -4.70 -18.66
N LYS A 22 -11.82 -4.69 -19.56
CA LYS A 22 -11.56 -4.77 -21.02
C LYS A 22 -10.71 -3.60 -21.51
N ASN A 23 -11.05 -2.38 -21.09
CA ASN A 23 -10.32 -1.18 -21.43
C ASN A 23 -8.90 -1.18 -20.84
N ALA A 24 -8.74 -1.57 -19.57
CA ALA A 24 -7.44 -1.65 -18.90
C ALA A 24 -6.50 -2.67 -19.56
N ARG A 25 -7.03 -3.82 -19.98
CA ARG A 25 -6.28 -4.84 -20.72
C ARG A 25 -5.74 -4.29 -22.04
N ASP A 26 -6.56 -3.54 -22.76
CA ASP A 26 -6.16 -3.02 -24.06
C ASP A 26 -5.16 -1.86 -23.93
N VAL A 27 -5.38 -0.94 -22.99
CA VAL A 27 -4.54 0.25 -22.79
C VAL A 27 -3.21 -0.06 -22.10
N TYR A 28 -3.23 -0.84 -21.01
CA TYR A 28 -2.05 -0.97 -20.12
C TYR A 28 -1.25 -2.25 -20.34
N THR A 29 -1.87 -3.33 -20.83
CA THR A 29 -1.18 -4.62 -20.99
C THR A 29 -0.91 -5.00 -22.43
N ARG A 30 -1.45 -4.25 -23.40
CA ARG A 30 -1.40 -4.60 -24.84
C ARG A 30 -1.84 -6.05 -25.10
N ARG A 31 -2.82 -6.53 -24.31
CA ARG A 31 -3.34 -7.91 -24.37
C ARG A 31 -2.29 -9.01 -24.12
N SER A 32 -1.21 -8.69 -23.40
CA SER A 32 -0.21 -9.69 -22.99
C SER A 32 -0.85 -10.78 -22.13
N GLU A 33 -0.49 -12.04 -22.38
CA GLU A 33 -0.93 -13.17 -21.56
C GLU A 33 -0.33 -13.11 -20.14
N GLY A 34 -1.12 -13.51 -19.14
CA GLY A 34 -0.62 -13.72 -17.77
C GLY A 34 -0.51 -12.47 -16.90
N VAL A 35 -1.22 -11.38 -17.20
CA VAL A 35 -1.28 -10.17 -16.35
C VAL A 35 -2.56 -10.19 -15.51
N SER A 36 -2.41 -10.20 -14.18
CA SER A 36 -3.52 -9.98 -13.24
C SER A 36 -3.84 -8.49 -13.17
N LEU A 37 -5.09 -8.10 -13.44
CA LEU A 37 -5.56 -6.71 -13.40
C LEU A 37 -6.53 -6.49 -12.25
N TRP A 38 -6.35 -5.40 -11.53
CA TRP A 38 -7.32 -4.90 -10.56
C TRP A 38 -7.91 -3.60 -11.10
N VAL A 39 -9.22 -3.48 -11.02
CA VAL A 39 -9.96 -2.25 -11.28
C VAL A 39 -10.75 -1.90 -10.02
N VAL A 40 -10.71 -0.64 -9.62
CA VAL A 40 -11.38 -0.15 -8.41
C VAL A 40 -12.03 1.19 -8.77
N PRO A 41 -13.33 1.40 -8.50
CA PRO A 41 -13.95 2.70 -8.64
C PRO A 41 -13.24 3.74 -7.79
N SER A 42 -12.98 4.94 -8.33
CA SER A 42 -12.26 5.99 -7.59
C SER A 42 -12.95 6.36 -6.26
N GLU A 43 -14.28 6.31 -6.20
CA GLU A 43 -15.07 6.57 -4.99
C GLU A 43 -14.86 5.55 -3.88
N ALA A 44 -14.37 4.35 -4.21
CA ALA A 44 -14.07 3.30 -3.22
C ALA A 44 -12.65 3.46 -2.63
N ILE A 45 -11.85 4.42 -3.11
CA ILE A 45 -10.50 4.68 -2.62
C ILE A 45 -10.55 5.81 -1.59
N THR A 46 -10.18 5.50 -0.34
CA THR A 46 -9.91 6.52 0.68
C THR A 46 -8.43 6.88 0.65
N ALA A 47 -8.12 8.17 0.51
CA ALA A 47 -6.75 8.67 0.51
C ALA A 47 -6.52 9.55 1.75
N SER A 48 -5.30 9.50 2.32
CA SER A 48 -4.89 10.44 3.37
C SER A 48 -4.67 11.84 2.78
N SER A 49 -4.92 12.89 3.58
CA SER A 49 -4.60 14.25 3.16
C SER A 49 -3.08 14.47 3.13
N PRO A 50 -2.54 15.17 2.12
CA PRO A 50 -1.13 15.59 2.13
C PRO A 50 -0.76 16.41 3.38
N ASP A 51 -1.68 17.21 3.91
CA ASP A 51 -1.46 18.05 5.10
C ASP A 51 -1.36 17.23 6.39
N GLU A 52 -1.88 16.00 6.40
CA GLU A 52 -1.81 15.08 7.54
C GLU A 52 -0.53 14.23 7.52
N LYS A 53 0.31 14.37 6.49
CA LYS A 53 1.53 13.56 6.32
C LYS A 53 2.40 13.59 7.57
N ASP A 54 2.64 14.76 8.14
CA ASP A 54 3.54 14.89 9.28
C ASP A 54 2.96 14.21 10.53
N LEU A 55 1.64 14.31 10.76
CA LEU A 55 0.99 13.64 11.88
C LEU A 55 1.02 12.12 11.74
N LEU A 56 0.84 11.62 10.51
CA LEU A 56 0.73 10.19 10.23
C LEU A 56 2.10 9.49 10.16
N PHE A 57 3.16 10.16 9.70
CA PHE A 57 4.41 9.49 9.36
C PHE A 57 5.64 9.97 10.13
N THR A 58 5.72 11.23 10.59
CA THR A 58 6.90 11.73 11.34
C THR A 58 7.24 10.95 12.61
N PRO A 59 6.27 10.36 13.37
CA PRO A 59 6.60 9.53 14.52
C PRO A 59 7.48 8.31 14.19
N ALA A 60 7.52 7.86 12.93
CA ALA A 60 8.38 6.77 12.50
C ALA A 60 9.84 7.20 12.31
N ASP A 61 10.10 8.49 12.07
CA ASP A 61 11.45 9.01 11.81
C ASP A 61 12.23 9.19 13.11
N ASP A 62 11.58 9.63 14.19
CA ASP A 62 12.23 9.95 15.46
C ASP A 62 12.15 8.84 16.52
N LYS A 63 11.25 7.86 16.35
CA LYS A 63 11.11 6.74 17.29
C LYS A 63 11.73 5.47 16.73
N VAL A 64 12.97 5.22 17.12
CA VAL A 64 13.60 3.91 16.92
C VAL A 64 12.77 2.83 17.63
N TYR A 65 12.54 1.71 16.95
CA TYR A 65 11.91 0.53 17.56
C TYR A 65 12.66 0.16 18.85
N ARG A 66 11.98 0.24 19.99
CA ARG A 66 12.61 -0.01 21.28
C ARG A 66 12.72 -1.51 21.53
N HIS A 67 13.95 -2.03 21.48
CA HIS A 67 14.21 -3.40 21.95
C HIS A 67 14.06 -3.47 23.48
N PRO A 68 13.75 -4.65 24.04
CA PRO A 68 13.67 -4.83 25.50
C PRO A 68 14.93 -4.36 26.25
N THR A 69 16.09 -4.39 25.57
CA THR A 69 17.38 -3.90 26.08
C THR A 69 17.49 -2.38 26.18
N PHE A 70 16.50 -1.61 25.70
CA PHE A 70 16.50 -0.14 25.80
C PHE A 70 15.84 0.38 27.09
N TYR A 71 15.33 -0.52 27.94
CA TYR A 71 14.81 -0.18 29.26
C TYR A 71 15.85 -0.49 30.32
N ASP A 72 16.05 0.43 31.26
CA ASP A 72 16.75 0.13 32.50
C ASP A 72 15.84 -0.77 33.34
N ILE A 73 16.17 -2.06 33.35
CA ILE A 73 15.45 -3.06 34.13
C ILE A 73 16.07 -3.07 35.54
N PRO A 74 15.27 -2.89 36.61
CA PRO A 74 15.77 -3.02 37.98
C PRO A 74 16.38 -4.41 38.20
N ASP A 75 17.51 -4.47 38.93
CA ASP A 75 18.25 -5.72 39.19
C ASP A 75 17.36 -6.83 39.80
N GLU A 76 16.29 -6.45 40.50
CA GLU A 76 15.31 -7.33 41.14
C GLU A 76 14.52 -8.20 40.15
N VAL A 77 14.43 -7.80 38.87
CA VAL A 77 13.60 -8.44 37.85
C VAL A 77 14.32 -9.60 37.14
N GLY A 78 15.66 -9.70 37.28
CA GLY A 78 16.47 -10.74 36.62
C GLY A 78 16.55 -10.61 35.10
N HIS A 79 17.15 -11.60 34.42
CA HIS A 79 17.28 -11.62 32.96
C HIS A 79 16.05 -12.28 32.29
N MET A 80 15.49 -11.64 31.24
CA MET A 80 14.51 -12.25 30.31
C MET A 80 15.17 -13.12 29.26
#